data_AF-A0A2V6Z517-F1
#
_entry.id   AF-A0A2V6Z517-F1
#
_cell.length_a   1.000
_cell.length_b   1.000
_cell.length_c   1.000
_cell.angle_alpha   90.00
_cell.angle_beta   90.00
_cell.angle_gamma   90.00
#
_symmetry.space_group_name_H-M   'P 1'
#
loop_
_entity.id
_entity.type
_entity.pdbx_description
1 polymer ?
#
loop_
_entity_poly.entity_id
_entity_poly.type
_entity_poly.pdbx_seq_one_letter_code
_entity_poly.pdbx_strand_id
1 'polypeptide(L)'
;MVGARLSRGGLVGVAAVGVGLLLILAGDSLATWPTAALPPDLPQAERDRLCQVTERVSVTARSNGEAFRVRRDVFEYLLDHPEFATHVIRALEIGRYRIWREPDGLWLDDGAGALVQFHVVYAASGSRVFFLEGRYQPAVLPAIYGRVVVILEYLIEPAAGGKSLITPAMASFVRIDNALLDALTRLFTAVVAPRATKVTKRVVVDIARTARTIDDDPVRVDAALRARPDVPPRELAEFGRLLARR
;
A
#
# COMPACT_ATOMS: atom_id res chain seq x y z
N MET A 1 47.51 2.44 33.52
CA MET A 1 48.02 3.81 33.36
C MET A 1 47.71 4.27 31.93
N VAL A 2 46.96 5.36 31.80
CA VAL A 2 46.81 6.25 30.61
C VAL A 2 46.18 5.60 29.37
N GLY A 3 45.14 6.13 28.73
CA GLY A 3 44.50 7.44 28.81
C GLY A 3 43.85 7.73 27.45
N ALA A 4 42.65 8.28 27.49
CA ALA A 4 41.76 8.53 26.37
C ALA A 4 42.32 9.47 25.28
N ARG A 5 41.80 9.34 24.06
CA ARG A 5 41.42 10.49 23.22
C ARG A 5 40.06 10.24 22.54
N LEU A 6 39.08 11.01 23.00
CA LEU A 6 37.86 11.35 22.28
C LEU A 6 38.19 12.44 21.23
N SER A 7 37.63 12.32 20.03
CA SER A 7 37.18 13.45 19.18
C SER A 7 36.29 12.87 18.09
N ARG A 8 34.95 12.91 18.24
CA ARG A 8 34.02 13.96 17.77
C ARG A 8 34.06 14.21 16.26
N GLY A 9 32.90 13.96 15.62
CA GLY A 9 32.38 14.77 14.52
C GLY A 9 32.14 14.00 13.22
N GLY A 10 30.88 13.73 12.89
CA GLY A 10 30.52 13.18 11.58
C GLY A 10 29.07 12.73 11.45
N LEU A 11 28.15 13.70 11.53
CA LEU A 11 26.77 13.70 11.00
C LEU A 11 25.98 12.38 10.92
N VAL A 12 24.99 12.30 11.82
CA VAL A 12 23.57 12.00 11.55
C VAL A 12 23.25 11.77 10.06
N GLY A 13 23.37 10.52 9.61
CA GLY A 13 22.82 10.04 8.35
C GLY A 13 21.36 9.67 8.57
N VAL A 14 20.46 10.53 8.11
CA VAL A 14 19.00 10.44 8.21
C VAL A 14 18.48 9.09 7.70
N ALA A 15 18.22 8.15 8.61
CA ALA A 15 17.37 6.99 8.37
C ALA A 15 15.90 7.42 8.55
N ALA A 16 15.34 8.10 7.53
CA ALA A 16 13.94 8.57 7.58
C ALA A 16 13.21 8.29 6.27
N VAL A 17 13.08 7.01 5.90
CA VAL A 17 12.08 6.57 4.92
C VAL A 17 11.47 5.27 5.42
N GLY A 18 10.63 5.42 6.44
CA GLY A 18 9.78 4.38 6.97
C GLY A 18 8.69 5.08 7.76
N VAL A 19 7.65 5.52 7.07
CA VAL A 19 6.44 6.05 7.72
C VAL A 19 5.35 5.06 7.36
N GLY A 20 4.77 4.44 8.38
CA GLY A 20 4.07 3.19 8.20
C GLY A 20 2.70 3.32 7.56
N LEU A 21 2.36 2.36 6.71
CA LEU A 21 1.20 2.25 5.81
C LEU A 21 -0.15 2.55 6.50
N LEU A 22 -0.21 2.35 7.81
CA LEU A 22 -1.33 2.72 8.68
C LEU A 22 -1.53 4.23 8.86
N LEU A 23 -0.46 5.02 8.86
CA LEU A 23 -0.48 6.51 8.90
C LEU A 23 -0.38 7.14 7.51
N ILE A 24 -0.06 6.34 6.48
CA ILE A 24 0.03 6.76 5.06
C ILE A 24 -1.32 7.17 4.47
N LEU A 25 -2.40 6.74 5.12
CA LEU A 25 -3.76 6.77 4.62
C LEU A 25 -4.61 7.86 5.30
N ALA A 26 -3.94 8.91 5.79
CA ALA A 26 -4.52 10.07 6.44
C ALA A 26 -4.07 11.32 5.67
N GLY A 27 -5.01 12.08 5.09
CA GLY A 27 -4.67 13.24 4.27
C GLY A 27 -5.90 13.79 3.57
N ASP A 28 -6.18 15.06 3.80
CA ASP A 28 -7.15 15.81 3.01
C ASP A 28 -6.59 15.97 1.59
N SER A 29 -7.21 15.30 0.64
CA SER A 29 -7.14 15.72 -0.75
C SER A 29 -8.53 16.19 -1.17
N LEU A 30 -8.56 17.17 -2.07
CA LEU A 30 -9.77 17.66 -2.73
C LEU A 30 -10.39 16.61 -3.68
N ALA A 31 -9.98 15.35 -3.60
CA ALA A 31 -10.47 14.27 -4.45
C ALA A 31 -11.93 13.94 -4.10
N THR A 32 -12.82 14.21 -5.05
CA THR A 32 -14.26 13.87 -4.98
C THR A 32 -14.56 12.44 -5.41
N TRP A 33 -13.55 11.74 -5.94
CA TRP A 33 -13.55 10.35 -6.36
C TRP A 33 -12.39 9.61 -5.66
N PRO A 34 -12.50 8.33 -5.27
CA PRO A 34 -13.70 7.50 -5.33
C PRO A 34 -14.83 8.09 -4.49
N THR A 35 -16.08 7.71 -4.76
CA THR A 35 -17.22 8.08 -3.88
C THR A 35 -16.98 7.60 -2.44
N ALA A 36 -16.11 6.60 -2.30
CA ALA A 36 -15.74 5.91 -1.07
C ALA A 36 -16.90 5.09 -0.50
N ALA A 37 -17.87 4.76 -1.36
CA ALA A 37 -18.95 3.83 -1.07
C ALA A 37 -18.43 2.38 -1.19
N LEU A 38 -18.88 1.50 -0.30
CA LEU A 38 -18.60 0.08 -0.43
C LEU A 38 -19.31 -0.48 -1.67
N PRO A 39 -18.65 -1.33 -2.49
CA PRO A 39 -19.26 -1.93 -3.67
C PRO A 39 -20.62 -2.60 -3.37
N PRO A 40 -21.62 -2.49 -4.25
CA PRO A 40 -22.96 -3.06 -4.00
C PRO A 40 -22.93 -4.59 -3.88
N ASP A 41 -22.07 -5.25 -4.66
CA ASP A 41 -21.98 -6.71 -4.74
C ASP A 41 -21.10 -7.32 -3.64
N LEU A 42 -20.62 -6.51 -2.69
CA LEU A 42 -19.87 -6.98 -1.54
C LEU A 42 -20.73 -7.94 -0.69
N PRO A 43 -20.22 -9.15 -0.35
CA PRO A 43 -20.95 -10.08 0.52
C PRO A 43 -21.37 -9.41 1.84
N GLN A 44 -22.59 -9.69 2.31
CA GLN A 44 -23.15 -8.99 3.46
C GLN A 44 -22.29 -9.11 4.73
N ALA A 45 -21.71 -10.29 4.98
CA ALA A 45 -20.83 -10.50 6.13
C ALA A 45 -19.58 -9.59 6.09
N GLU A 46 -18.99 -9.40 4.91
CA GLU A 46 -17.86 -8.49 4.73
C GLU A 46 -18.31 -7.03 4.83
N ARG A 47 -19.46 -6.69 4.25
CA ARG A 47 -20.06 -5.36 4.40
C ARG A 47 -20.22 -4.99 5.87
N ASP A 48 -20.80 -5.87 6.68
CA ASP A 48 -21.00 -5.62 8.10
C ASP A 48 -19.67 -5.42 8.84
N ARG A 49 -18.65 -6.23 8.52
CA ARG A 49 -17.28 -6.07 9.06
C ARG A 49 -16.67 -4.72 8.71
N LEU A 50 -16.78 -4.29 7.46
CA LEU A 50 -16.22 -3.01 7.00
C LEU A 50 -17.00 -1.82 7.57
N CYS A 51 -18.33 -1.92 7.67
CA CYS A 51 -19.17 -0.88 8.28
C CYS A 51 -18.74 -0.56 9.72
N GLN A 52 -18.38 -1.56 10.53
CA GLN A 52 -17.87 -1.35 11.89
C GLN A 52 -16.58 -0.49 11.95
N VAL A 53 -15.84 -0.40 10.85
CA VAL A 53 -14.65 0.47 10.75
C VAL A 53 -15.06 1.85 10.25
N THR A 54 -15.88 1.92 9.20
CA THR A 54 -16.27 3.19 8.57
C THR A 54 -17.22 4.03 9.44
N GLU A 55 -18.05 3.40 10.27
CA GLU A 55 -18.98 4.10 11.20
C GLU A 55 -18.27 4.75 12.38
N ARG A 56 -17.12 4.21 12.79
CA ARG A 56 -16.30 4.71 13.90
C ARG A 56 -14.94 5.19 13.39
N VAL A 57 -14.96 5.83 12.23
CA VAL A 57 -13.74 6.29 11.57
C VAL A 57 -13.03 7.33 12.44
N SER A 58 -11.75 7.09 12.68
CA SER A 58 -10.88 8.05 13.36
C SER A 58 -10.25 9.00 12.35
N VAL A 59 -9.88 8.48 11.18
CA VAL A 59 -9.27 9.26 10.10
C VAL A 59 -9.71 8.76 8.73
N THR A 60 -9.96 9.68 7.82
CA THR A 60 -10.23 9.40 6.40
C THR A 60 -9.14 10.06 5.55
N ALA A 61 -8.76 9.40 4.45
CA ALA A 61 -8.06 10.06 3.35
C ALA A 61 -8.64 9.68 2.01
N ARG A 62 -8.42 10.55 1.04
CA ARG A 62 -8.68 10.29 -0.37
C ARG A 62 -7.48 10.70 -1.18
N SER A 63 -7.28 10.10 -2.34
CA SER A 63 -6.26 10.54 -3.30
C SER A 63 -6.61 10.09 -4.71
N ASN A 64 -6.46 11.01 -5.66
CA ASN A 64 -6.49 10.69 -7.09
C ASN A 64 -5.07 10.43 -7.59
N GLY A 65 -4.90 9.37 -8.37
CA GLY A 65 -3.68 9.08 -9.09
C GLY A 65 -3.63 9.74 -10.45
N GLU A 66 -2.41 9.88 -10.96
CA GLU A 66 -2.22 10.20 -12.36
C GLU A 66 -2.67 9.04 -13.23
N ALA A 67 -3.27 9.35 -14.38
CA ALA A 67 -3.57 8.35 -15.39
C ALA A 67 -2.26 7.74 -15.94
N PHE A 68 -2.30 6.45 -16.27
CA PHE A 68 -1.19 5.76 -16.93
C PHE A 68 -1.70 4.73 -17.93
N ARG A 69 -0.96 4.55 -19.02
CA ARG A 69 -1.30 3.59 -20.07
C ARG A 69 -0.54 2.29 -19.82
N VAL A 70 -1.26 1.19 -19.64
CA VAL A 70 -0.68 -0.13 -19.38
C VAL A 70 -1.57 -1.23 -19.90
N ARG A 71 -1.05 -2.46 -19.98
CA ARG A 71 -1.89 -3.65 -20.15
C ARG A 71 -2.74 -3.89 -18.90
N ARG A 72 -4.05 -3.90 -19.10
CA ARG A 72 -5.05 -4.01 -18.03
C ARG A 72 -4.92 -5.32 -17.25
N ASP A 73 -4.77 -6.43 -17.95
CA ASP A 73 -4.67 -7.77 -17.34
C ASP A 73 -3.45 -7.90 -16.42
N VAL A 74 -2.31 -7.33 -16.82
CA VAL A 74 -1.09 -7.26 -15.99
C VAL A 74 -1.34 -6.41 -14.74
N PHE A 75 -1.98 -5.25 -14.89
CA PHE A 75 -2.30 -4.37 -13.76
C PHE A 75 -3.25 -5.05 -12.75
N GLU A 76 -4.36 -5.62 -13.23
CA GLU A 76 -5.35 -6.29 -12.39
C GLU A 76 -4.76 -7.55 -11.73
N TYR A 77 -3.90 -8.30 -12.43
CA TYR A 77 -3.20 -9.44 -11.85
C TYR A 77 -2.40 -9.07 -10.60
N LEU A 78 -1.66 -7.95 -10.62
CA LEU A 78 -0.90 -7.50 -9.45
C LEU A 78 -1.80 -7.08 -8.28
N LEU A 79 -2.96 -6.49 -8.57
CA LEU A 79 -3.93 -6.15 -7.53
C LEU A 79 -4.53 -7.40 -6.87
N ASP A 80 -4.69 -8.47 -7.63
CA ASP A 80 -5.24 -9.75 -7.17
C ASP A 80 -4.21 -10.63 -6.47
N HIS A 81 -2.92 -10.36 -6.70
CA HIS A 81 -1.80 -11.09 -6.11
C HIS A 81 -0.89 -10.15 -5.31
N PRO A 82 -1.38 -9.57 -4.19
CA PRO A 82 -0.67 -8.53 -3.45
C PRO A 82 0.67 -8.99 -2.88
N GLU A 83 0.78 -10.25 -2.46
CA GLU A 83 2.07 -10.88 -2.07
C GLU A 83 3.09 -10.77 -3.22
N PHE A 84 2.72 -11.28 -4.40
CA PHE A 84 3.56 -11.21 -5.60
C PHE A 84 3.85 -9.77 -6.04
N ALA A 85 2.88 -8.86 -5.95
CA ALA A 85 3.09 -7.45 -6.27
C ALA A 85 4.21 -6.83 -5.43
N THR A 86 4.33 -7.17 -4.15
CA THR A 86 5.45 -6.67 -3.33
C THR A 86 6.81 -7.20 -3.79
N HIS A 87 6.88 -8.42 -4.36
CA HIS A 87 8.10 -8.91 -4.99
C HIS A 87 8.47 -8.10 -6.24
N VAL A 88 7.48 -7.74 -7.07
CA VAL A 88 7.71 -6.89 -8.25
C VAL A 88 8.23 -5.52 -7.83
N ILE A 89 7.56 -4.86 -6.90
CA ILE A 89 7.98 -3.53 -6.40
C ILE A 89 9.40 -3.56 -5.81
N ARG A 90 9.75 -4.61 -5.07
CA ARG A 90 11.09 -4.78 -4.49
C ARG A 90 12.13 -5.10 -5.57
N ALA A 91 11.80 -5.90 -6.58
CA ALA A 91 12.68 -6.19 -7.71
C ALA A 91 12.99 -4.93 -8.54
N LEU A 92 12.05 -3.99 -8.60
CA LEU A 92 12.20 -2.70 -9.27
C LEU A 92 12.80 -1.60 -8.36
N GLU A 93 13.15 -1.92 -7.11
CA GLU A 93 13.67 -0.98 -6.12
C GLU A 93 12.76 0.24 -5.86
N ILE A 94 11.46 0.09 -6.14
CA ILE A 94 10.46 1.16 -5.96
C ILE A 94 10.07 1.30 -4.49
N GLY A 95 9.95 0.17 -3.78
CA GLY A 95 9.50 0.10 -2.40
C GLY A 95 10.10 -1.07 -1.64
N ARG A 96 10.02 -1.01 -0.31
CA ARG A 96 10.59 -2.03 0.62
C ARG A 96 9.54 -2.84 1.37
N TYR A 97 8.26 -2.50 1.22
CA TYR A 97 7.18 -3.22 1.88
C TYR A 97 7.12 -4.66 1.38
N ARG A 98 6.68 -5.54 2.27
CA ARG A 98 6.60 -6.98 2.06
C ARG A 98 5.21 -7.44 2.46
N ILE A 99 4.58 -8.22 1.59
CA ILE A 99 3.43 -9.03 1.94
C ILE A 99 3.87 -10.49 1.86
N TRP A 100 3.47 -11.32 2.81
CA TRP A 100 3.74 -12.76 2.79
C TRP A 100 2.54 -13.54 3.33
N ARG A 101 2.44 -14.81 2.96
CA ARG A 101 1.40 -15.70 3.48
C ARG A 101 1.87 -16.50 4.69
N GLU A 102 1.04 -16.52 5.72
CA GLU A 102 1.09 -17.42 6.87
C GLU A 102 -0.19 -18.28 6.90
N PRO A 103 -0.27 -19.33 7.76
CA PRO A 103 -1.46 -20.18 7.83
C PRO A 103 -2.76 -19.44 8.16
N ASP A 104 -2.67 -18.29 8.84
CA ASP A 104 -3.80 -17.47 9.27
C ASP A 104 -4.17 -16.35 8.27
N GLY A 105 -3.37 -16.14 7.22
CA GLY A 105 -3.68 -15.15 6.18
C GLY A 105 -2.45 -14.48 5.58
N LEU A 106 -2.67 -13.33 4.94
CA LEU A 106 -1.58 -12.50 4.46
C LEU A 106 -1.18 -11.53 5.56
N TRP A 107 0.12 -11.31 5.69
CA TRP A 107 0.71 -10.32 6.57
C TRP A 107 1.45 -9.28 5.75
N LEU A 108 1.46 -8.04 6.22
CA LEU A 108 2.14 -6.90 5.63
C LEU A 108 3.08 -6.27 6.66
N ASP A 109 4.32 -6.06 6.23
CA ASP A 109 5.33 -5.23 6.89
C ASP A 109 5.74 -4.13 5.92
N ASP A 110 5.66 -2.89 6.37
CA ASP A 110 5.99 -1.72 5.58
C ASP A 110 7.45 -1.26 5.72
N GLY A 111 8.24 -1.94 6.55
CA GLY A 111 9.62 -1.58 6.90
C GLY A 111 9.74 -0.32 7.76
N ALA A 112 8.61 0.19 8.26
CA ALA A 112 8.46 1.41 9.04
C ALA A 112 7.92 1.16 10.46
N GLY A 113 7.57 -0.09 10.77
CA GLY A 113 7.05 -0.51 12.06
C GLY A 113 5.58 -0.90 12.05
N ALA A 114 4.88 -0.90 10.90
CA ALA A 114 3.57 -1.54 10.83
C ALA A 114 3.72 -3.05 10.58
N LEU A 115 2.95 -3.81 11.33
CA LEU A 115 2.75 -5.23 11.12
C LEU A 115 1.25 -5.48 11.20
N VAL A 116 0.66 -5.82 10.06
CA VAL A 116 -0.79 -5.95 9.91
C VAL A 116 -1.16 -7.20 9.14
N GLN A 117 -2.25 -7.83 9.53
CA GLN A 117 -2.96 -8.77 8.67
C GLN A 117 -3.58 -8.00 7.50
N PHE A 118 -3.48 -8.58 6.31
CA PHE A 118 -3.93 -8.01 5.06
C PHE A 118 -4.98 -8.93 4.42
N HIS A 119 -6.11 -8.36 4.03
CA HIS A 119 -7.20 -9.10 3.42
C HIS A 119 -7.61 -8.43 2.12
N VAL A 120 -7.68 -9.21 1.04
CA VAL A 120 -8.41 -8.81 -0.17
C VAL A 120 -9.86 -9.20 0.06
N VAL A 121 -10.71 -8.19 0.27
CA VAL A 121 -12.13 -8.39 0.62
C VAL A 121 -13.01 -8.39 -0.61
N TYR A 122 -12.63 -7.60 -1.62
CA TYR A 122 -13.38 -7.48 -2.86
C TYR A 122 -12.43 -7.31 -4.05
N ALA A 123 -12.73 -8.06 -5.12
CA ALA A 123 -12.03 -7.95 -6.39
C ALA A 123 -13.00 -8.05 -7.56
N ALA A 124 -13.16 -6.95 -8.30
CA ALA A 124 -13.92 -6.90 -9.55
C ALA A 124 -13.33 -5.85 -10.50
N SER A 125 -13.61 -5.95 -11.79
CA SER A 125 -13.19 -4.95 -12.78
C SER A 125 -13.44 -3.51 -12.30
N GLY A 126 -12.37 -2.71 -12.17
CA GLY A 126 -12.45 -1.30 -11.78
C GLY A 126 -12.49 -1.02 -10.27
N SER A 127 -12.49 -2.04 -9.40
CA SER A 127 -12.53 -1.81 -7.95
C SER A 127 -11.86 -2.93 -7.13
N ARG A 128 -11.12 -2.53 -6.09
CA ARG A 128 -10.58 -3.41 -5.05
C ARG A 128 -10.90 -2.85 -3.68
N VAL A 129 -11.27 -3.73 -2.75
CA VAL A 129 -11.39 -3.38 -1.33
C VAL A 129 -10.44 -4.24 -0.52
N PHE A 130 -9.60 -3.57 0.26
CA PHE A 130 -8.67 -4.20 1.18
C PHE A 130 -9.07 -3.88 2.61
N PHE A 131 -8.91 -4.87 3.48
CA PHE A 131 -9.05 -4.69 4.92
C PHE A 131 -7.73 -5.05 5.58
N LEU A 132 -7.26 -4.18 6.47
CA LEU A 132 -6.02 -4.39 7.21
C LEU A 132 -6.30 -4.23 8.70
N GLU A 133 -5.72 -5.10 9.51
CA GLU A 133 -5.79 -4.96 10.97
C GLU A 133 -4.48 -5.33 11.63
N GLY A 134 -4.10 -4.58 12.66
CA GLY A 134 -2.89 -4.89 13.40
C GLY A 134 -2.33 -3.67 14.09
N ARG A 135 -0.99 -3.59 14.12
CA ARG A 135 -0.29 -2.61 14.94
C ARG A 135 0.72 -1.80 14.14
N TYR A 136 0.90 -0.57 14.55
CA TYR A 136 2.02 0.28 14.18
C TYR A 136 2.84 0.57 15.44
N GLN A 137 4.15 0.32 15.37
CA GLN A 137 5.08 0.52 16.48
C GLN A 137 6.09 1.61 16.10
N PRO A 138 5.87 2.87 16.48
CA PRO A 138 6.86 3.92 16.32
C PRO A 138 8.07 3.67 17.24
N ALA A 139 9.24 4.16 16.86
CA ALA A 139 10.48 3.94 17.60
C ALA A 139 10.47 4.46 19.05
N VAL A 140 9.69 5.51 19.34
CA VAL A 140 9.70 6.23 20.63
C VAL A 140 8.32 6.31 21.29
N LEU A 141 7.32 5.60 20.76
CA LEU A 141 5.93 5.69 21.22
C LEU A 141 5.33 4.30 21.44
N PRO A 142 4.26 4.17 22.24
CA PRO A 142 3.54 2.92 22.37
C PRO A 142 2.96 2.42 21.03
N ALA A 143 2.72 1.10 20.95
CA ALA A 143 2.02 0.49 19.82
C ALA A 143 0.63 1.13 19.63
N ILE A 144 0.32 1.44 18.38
CA ILE A 144 -1.00 1.91 17.94
C ILE A 144 -1.69 0.74 17.25
N TYR A 145 -2.85 0.34 17.77
CA TYR A 145 -3.65 -0.72 17.17
C TYR A 145 -4.78 -0.10 16.36
N GLY A 146 -5.03 -0.66 15.19
CA GLY A 146 -6.07 -0.14 14.33
C GLY A 146 -6.48 -1.07 13.22
N ARG A 147 -7.57 -0.66 12.60
CA ARG A 147 -8.20 -1.30 11.45
C ARG A 147 -8.31 -0.29 10.32
N VAL A 148 -8.11 -0.76 9.11
CA VAL A 148 -8.09 0.07 7.92
C VAL A 148 -8.92 -0.59 6.84
N VAL A 149 -9.82 0.18 6.24
CA VAL A 149 -10.44 -0.17 4.96
C VAL A 149 -9.81 0.69 3.89
N VAL A 150 -9.33 0.08 2.80
CA VAL A 150 -8.83 0.77 1.62
C VAL A 150 -9.72 0.41 0.44
N ILE A 151 -10.27 1.42 -0.22
CA ILE A 151 -11.03 1.27 -1.46
C ILE A 151 -10.18 1.86 -2.57
N LEU A 152 -9.82 1.03 -3.55
CA LEU A 152 -9.16 1.45 -4.78
C LEU A 152 -10.18 1.31 -5.91
N GLU A 153 -10.58 2.43 -6.51
CA GLU A 153 -11.38 2.46 -7.74
C GLU A 153 -10.49 2.93 -8.89
N TYR A 154 -10.75 2.44 -10.09
CA TYR A 154 -10.01 2.88 -11.26
C TYR A 154 -10.88 2.86 -12.52
N LEU A 155 -10.83 3.95 -13.28
CA LEU A 155 -11.45 4.03 -14.59
C LEU A 155 -10.57 3.32 -15.61
N ILE A 156 -11.22 2.68 -16.58
CA ILE A 156 -10.57 1.89 -17.63
C ILE A 156 -11.06 2.42 -18.97
N GLU A 157 -10.18 3.05 -19.72
CA GLU A 157 -10.48 3.54 -21.06
C GLU A 157 -9.63 2.80 -22.09
N PRO A 158 -10.20 2.34 -23.22
CA PRO A 158 -9.41 1.72 -24.28
C PRO A 158 -8.31 2.66 -24.79
N ALA A 159 -7.11 2.12 -25.00
CA ALA A 159 -6.00 2.83 -25.61
C ALA A 159 -5.38 2.00 -26.75
N ALA A 160 -4.57 2.66 -27.59
CA ALA A 160 -3.90 1.99 -28.69
C ALA A 160 -2.92 0.91 -28.20
N GLY A 161 -2.73 -0.14 -29.03
CA GLY A 161 -1.72 -1.18 -28.80
C GLY A 161 -2.07 -2.20 -27.73
N GLY A 162 -3.34 -2.56 -27.58
CA GLY A 162 -3.79 -3.56 -26.59
C GLY A 162 -3.73 -3.07 -25.13
N LYS A 163 -3.52 -1.77 -24.92
CA LYS A 163 -3.40 -1.15 -23.61
C LYS A 163 -4.70 -0.46 -23.20
N SER A 164 -4.80 -0.12 -21.93
CA SER A 164 -5.84 0.74 -21.38
C SER A 164 -5.21 1.94 -20.70
N LEU A 165 -5.87 3.10 -20.78
CA LEU A 165 -5.60 4.22 -19.90
C LEU A 165 -6.31 3.94 -18.57
N ILE A 166 -5.54 3.81 -17.49
CA ILE A 166 -6.03 3.54 -16.14
C ILE A 166 -5.91 4.81 -15.33
N THR A 167 -7.01 5.24 -14.73
CA THR A 167 -7.05 6.40 -13.82
C THR A 167 -7.48 5.94 -12.44
N PRO A 168 -6.53 5.67 -11.51
CA PRO A 168 -6.85 5.16 -10.20
C PRO A 168 -7.20 6.28 -9.21
N ALA A 169 -8.01 5.93 -8.23
CA ALA A 169 -8.30 6.75 -7.08
C ALA A 169 -8.50 5.86 -5.86
N MET A 170 -8.08 6.35 -4.71
CA MET A 170 -8.03 5.59 -3.47
C MET A 170 -8.73 6.37 -2.37
N ALA A 171 -9.51 5.67 -1.55
CA ALA A 171 -9.99 6.15 -0.27
C ALA A 171 -9.58 5.19 0.83
N SER A 172 -9.35 5.72 2.02
CA SER A 172 -8.98 4.93 3.18
C SER A 172 -9.68 5.43 4.43
N PHE A 173 -10.12 4.47 5.24
CA PHE A 173 -10.83 4.69 6.49
C PHE A 173 -10.08 3.96 7.59
N VAL A 174 -9.52 4.73 8.53
CA VAL A 174 -8.73 4.21 9.64
C VAL A 174 -9.54 4.34 10.92
N ARG A 175 -9.69 3.24 11.64
CA ARG A 175 -10.17 3.21 13.02
C ARG A 175 -9.04 2.82 13.96
N ILE A 176 -8.81 3.65 14.96
CA ILE A 176 -7.83 3.39 16.01
C ILE A 176 -8.56 2.77 17.20
N ASP A 177 -8.09 1.61 17.68
CA ASP A 177 -8.77 0.81 18.70
C ASP A 177 -8.33 1.15 20.14
N ASN A 178 -7.18 1.79 20.33
CA ASN A 178 -6.74 2.20 21.67
C ASN A 178 -7.27 3.60 22.04
N ALA A 179 -8.12 3.64 23.07
CA ALA A 179 -8.70 4.82 23.70
C ALA A 179 -7.68 5.67 24.50
N LEU A 180 -6.49 5.93 23.96
CA LEU A 180 -5.49 6.80 24.59
C LEU A 180 -5.75 8.28 24.24
N LEU A 181 -7.00 8.73 24.38
CA LEU A 181 -7.49 10.05 23.95
C LEU A 181 -6.70 11.20 24.58
N ASP A 182 -6.26 11.08 25.83
CA ASP A 182 -5.62 12.19 26.56
C ASP A 182 -4.11 12.34 26.31
N ALA A 183 -3.41 11.26 25.95
CA ALA A 183 -1.97 11.30 25.63
C ALA A 183 -1.70 11.46 24.12
N LEU A 184 -2.64 11.05 23.25
CA LEU A 184 -2.48 11.11 21.80
C LEU A 184 -2.82 12.48 21.20
N THR A 185 -3.66 13.31 21.83
CA THR A 185 -4.11 14.60 21.25
C THR A 185 -2.97 15.57 20.93
N ARG A 186 -1.93 15.65 21.78
CA ARG A 186 -0.72 16.48 21.52
C ARG A 186 0.23 15.85 20.51
N LEU A 187 0.17 14.53 20.34
CA LEU A 187 1.06 13.75 19.49
C LEU A 187 0.53 13.64 18.04
N PHE A 188 -0.79 13.54 17.89
CA PHE A 188 -1.51 13.52 16.62
C PHE A 188 -1.26 14.80 15.80
N THR A 189 -1.27 15.96 16.45
CA THR A 189 -1.03 17.26 15.81
C THR A 189 0.45 17.49 15.48
N ALA A 190 1.38 17.05 16.33
CA ALA A 190 2.81 17.35 16.16
C ALA A 190 3.58 16.36 15.27
N VAL A 191 3.19 15.07 15.26
CA VAL A 191 3.95 13.99 14.59
C VAL A 191 3.21 13.40 13.39
N VAL A 192 1.88 13.25 13.50
CA VAL A 192 1.04 12.56 12.50
C VAL A 192 0.59 13.51 11.40
N ALA A 193 0.01 14.66 11.72
CA ALA A 193 -0.55 15.59 10.73
C ALA A 193 0.45 16.09 9.66
N PRO A 194 1.72 16.45 9.97
CA PRO A 194 2.67 16.89 8.95
C PRO A 194 3.27 15.76 8.10
N ARG A 195 3.15 14.51 8.56
CA ARG A 195 3.73 13.33 7.88
C ARG A 195 2.71 12.57 7.05
N ALA A 196 1.42 12.67 7.37
CA ALA A 196 0.35 11.93 6.71
C ALA A 196 0.13 12.37 5.24
N THR A 197 0.25 13.67 4.95
CA THR A 197 0.05 14.24 3.59
C THR A 197 1.10 13.79 2.56
N LYS A 198 2.30 13.37 2.98
CA LYS A 198 3.40 13.01 2.06
C LYS A 198 3.31 11.58 1.56
N VAL A 199 2.48 10.72 2.15
CA VAL A 199 2.59 9.28 1.92
C VAL A 199 1.44 8.68 1.12
N THR A 200 0.21 9.20 1.19
CA THR A 200 -0.88 8.74 0.30
C THR A 200 -0.52 8.96 -1.18
N LYS A 201 0.13 10.09 -1.48
CA LYS A 201 0.69 10.37 -2.81
C LYS A 201 1.73 9.32 -3.23
N ARG A 202 2.49 8.76 -2.29
CA ARG A 202 3.58 7.81 -2.59
C ARG A 202 3.04 6.47 -3.07
N VAL A 203 2.03 5.90 -2.41
CA VAL A 203 1.47 4.59 -2.82
C VAL A 203 0.91 4.65 -4.24
N VAL A 204 0.11 5.66 -4.54
CA VAL A 204 -0.48 5.80 -5.89
C VAL A 204 0.58 6.10 -6.95
N VAL A 205 1.63 6.87 -6.59
CA VAL A 205 2.80 7.09 -7.46
C VAL A 205 3.59 5.80 -7.67
N ASP A 206 3.78 4.98 -6.64
CA ASP A 206 4.52 3.72 -6.71
C ASP A 206 3.75 2.70 -7.57
N ILE A 207 2.42 2.67 -7.47
CA ILE A 207 1.54 1.89 -8.37
C ILE A 207 1.75 2.33 -9.82
N ALA A 208 1.60 3.63 -10.10
CA ALA A 208 1.74 4.17 -11.46
C ALA A 208 3.16 3.92 -12.01
N ARG A 209 4.20 4.11 -11.18
CA ARG A 209 5.59 3.85 -11.55
C ARG A 209 5.82 2.37 -11.85
N THR A 210 5.36 1.48 -10.98
CA THR A 210 5.48 0.02 -11.16
C THR A 210 4.81 -0.40 -12.46
N ALA A 211 3.58 0.06 -12.69
CA ALA A 211 2.81 -0.28 -13.88
C ALA A 211 3.50 0.21 -15.16
N ARG A 212 4.00 1.46 -15.17
CA ARG A 212 4.77 2.02 -16.30
C ARG A 212 6.05 1.24 -16.56
N THR A 213 6.85 0.93 -15.52
CA THR A 213 8.10 0.19 -15.67
C THR A 213 7.90 -1.22 -16.23
N ILE A 214 6.84 -1.93 -15.83
CA ILE A 214 6.50 -3.24 -16.40
C ILE A 214 6.13 -3.13 -17.88
N ASP A 215 5.40 -2.09 -18.24
CA ASP A 215 4.92 -1.87 -19.60
C ASP A 215 6.03 -1.39 -20.56
N ASP A 216 6.99 -0.62 -20.04
CA ASP A 216 8.15 -0.12 -20.78
C ASP A 216 9.17 -1.22 -21.09
N ASP A 217 9.48 -2.10 -20.13
CA ASP A 217 10.48 -3.17 -20.29
C ASP A 217 10.07 -4.46 -19.54
N PRO A 218 9.10 -5.22 -20.09
CA PRO A 218 8.60 -6.43 -19.44
C PRO A 218 9.66 -7.53 -19.35
N VAL A 219 10.64 -7.56 -20.28
CA VAL A 219 11.72 -8.55 -20.29
C VAL A 219 12.67 -8.32 -19.12
N ARG A 220 13.06 -7.06 -18.87
CA ARG A 220 13.87 -6.71 -17.71
C ARG A 220 13.16 -7.01 -16.40
N VAL A 221 11.85 -6.75 -16.31
CA VAL A 221 11.09 -7.07 -15.08
C VAL A 221 11.09 -8.56 -14.81
N ASP A 222 10.79 -9.39 -15.81
CA ASP A 222 10.80 -10.86 -15.68
C ASP A 222 12.20 -11.38 -15.28
N ALA A 223 13.26 -10.85 -15.89
CA ALA A 223 14.63 -11.19 -15.51
C ALA A 223 14.97 -10.80 -14.06
N ALA A 224 14.57 -9.60 -13.63
CA ALA A 224 14.80 -9.12 -12.26
C ALA A 224 14.04 -9.97 -11.23
N LEU A 225 12.84 -10.44 -11.56
CA LEU A 225 12.07 -11.36 -10.71
C LEU A 225 12.71 -12.74 -10.63
N ARG A 226 13.17 -13.31 -11.75
CA ARG A 226 13.84 -14.63 -11.77
C ARG A 226 15.16 -14.67 -11.02
N ALA A 227 15.85 -13.53 -10.92
CA ALA A 227 17.08 -13.41 -10.14
C ALA A 227 16.85 -13.51 -8.61
N ARG A 228 15.59 -13.45 -8.16
CA ARG A 228 15.24 -13.45 -6.75
C ARG A 228 14.73 -14.82 -6.29
N PRO A 229 15.37 -15.47 -5.31
CA PRO A 229 14.97 -16.81 -4.85
C PRO A 229 13.70 -16.80 -3.99
N ASP A 230 13.29 -15.63 -3.48
CA ASP A 230 12.14 -15.49 -2.59
C ASP A 230 10.80 -15.31 -3.33
N VAL A 231 10.81 -15.29 -4.67
CA VAL A 231 9.59 -15.06 -5.48
C VAL A 231 8.79 -16.36 -5.62
N PRO A 232 7.46 -16.34 -5.34
CA PRO A 232 6.61 -17.50 -5.53
C PRO A 232 6.66 -18.06 -6.97
N PRO A 233 7.02 -19.33 -7.18
CA PRO A 233 7.31 -19.87 -8.51
C PRO A 233 6.07 -19.98 -9.40
N ARG A 234 4.90 -20.22 -8.79
CA ARG A 234 3.63 -20.33 -9.52
C ARG A 234 3.24 -18.97 -10.12
N GLU A 235 3.22 -17.94 -9.30
CA GLU A 235 2.87 -16.58 -9.68
C GLU A 235 3.90 -16.02 -10.67
N LEU A 236 5.19 -16.35 -10.50
CA LEU A 236 6.22 -15.99 -11.47
C LEU A 236 5.95 -16.59 -12.86
N ALA A 237 5.54 -17.85 -12.94
CA ALA A 237 5.20 -18.51 -14.20
C ALA A 237 3.90 -17.97 -14.82
N GLU A 238 2.88 -17.69 -14.01
CA GLU A 238 1.64 -17.05 -14.46
C GLU A 238 1.90 -15.63 -14.99
N PHE A 239 2.64 -14.81 -14.24
CA PHE A 239 3.01 -13.46 -14.63
C PHE A 239 3.88 -13.44 -15.88
N GLY A 240 4.87 -14.34 -16.01
CA GLY A 240 5.67 -14.46 -17.23
C GLY A 240 4.83 -14.79 -18.47
N ARG A 241 3.80 -15.64 -18.32
CA ARG A 241 2.85 -15.91 -19.42
C ARG A 241 1.99 -14.69 -19.76
N LEU A 242 1.57 -13.90 -18.78
CA LEU A 242 0.86 -12.64 -19.01
C LEU A 242 1.75 -11.63 -19.75
N LEU A 243 3.01 -11.49 -19.32
CA LEU A 243 3.95 -10.57 -19.96
C LEU A 243 4.24 -10.95 -21.42
N ALA A 244 4.21 -12.24 -21.76
CA ALA A 244 4.41 -12.74 -23.12
C ALA A 244 3.22 -12.53 -24.08
N ARG A 245 2.01 -12.27 -23.57
CA ARG A 245 0.83 -11.95 -24.39
C ARG A 245 0.97 -10.53 -24.94
N ARG A 246 1.05 -10.41 -26.26
CA ARG A 246 1.07 -9.12 -26.98
C ARG A 246 -0.32 -8.65 -27.31
#